data_AF-A0A1E9PH76-F1
#
_entry.id   AF-A0A1E9PH76-F1
#
_cell.length_a   1.000
_cell.length_b   1.000
_cell.length_c   1.000
_cell.angle_alpha   90.00
_cell.angle_beta   90.00
_cell.angle_gamma   90.00
#
_symmetry.space_group_name_H-M   'P 1'
#
loop_
_entity.id
_entity.type
_entity.pdbx_description
1 polymer ?
#
loop_
_entity_poly.entity_id
_entity_poly.type
_entity_poly.pdbx_seq_one_letter_code
_entity_poly.pdbx_strand_id
1 'polypeptide(L)'
;MSIIKLGGLGFGRSRSMEDAIKKSRIGDIIEIKKNLSANEKQEPLLLNHDLTIDGNNNTISVYHDKPLLVADSELSLTIKNLKIFLQKKSNFLLLGENFKGNVSFDNVEVEFSTKSDSRDFFSPIHANTSNYSLTLNHVKTDFLKIIAESMSIQNSQIGSLTRAESLLYTNRLNIKNTSLNHMTIKSMFSDTNALLTGENLKSQGKLAFEEIDGNISYLQFIPYLNQKGEAFSSEKEYLKSFTNDIYRLDQLVYLIINQTGKGQFGKPFEISNLSFPSEQCSYFKTCPSIISESELLLTDSTLEFNPLKGVLVNSTVRFENVADLNDWTVKENVKLSNLNSQSILFNDESKESNKTAVEEIKEYIGLENVKSQLDDLISSSKMNALRLQRGLPTTSGFSMHMIFGGHAGTGKTSIAKLFGKALYESGVLPTNRFAFASEPDLVAGYVGQTAQKTKDIVMSAKGGVLFIDEAYSLTPEEGQNSFKQEAIDQIVALADELREDTVIILAGYTDPMKKFLQANEGLASRFKNWIEFPDYSLEELIQILDINLKQQGIIISEHDQEVLLESFLNVYNCLTNNGQTYLKGNGRTIRNYVQDLIQTRDVRINSQFSNMELTNDDLQQINSEDIRKVEEKYMHN
;
A
#
# COMPACT_ATOMS: atom_id res chain seq x y z
N MET A 1 23.92 18.55 46.21
CA MET A 1 24.83 17.86 45.28
C MET A 1 26.14 17.55 45.96
N SER A 2 26.22 16.37 46.56
CA SER A 2 27.43 15.74 47.07
C SER A 2 27.68 14.45 46.30
N ILE A 3 28.94 14.00 46.26
CA ILE A 3 29.34 12.75 45.60
C ILE A 3 29.50 11.66 46.64
N ILE A 4 28.69 10.60 46.55
CA ILE A 4 28.74 9.41 47.38
C ILE A 4 29.49 8.32 46.62
N LYS A 5 30.70 8.01 47.07
CA LYS A 5 31.53 6.96 46.44
C LYS A 5 31.09 5.57 46.90
N LEU A 6 30.68 4.74 45.97
CA LEU A 6 30.26 3.35 46.20
C LEU A 6 31.38 2.37 45.80
N GLY A 7 31.96 1.69 46.78
CA GLY A 7 33.02 0.70 46.58
C GLY A 7 34.46 1.24 46.45
N GLY A 8 35.43 0.33 46.31
CA GLY A 8 36.88 0.61 46.29
C GLY A 8 37.50 0.91 47.67
N LEU A 9 38.79 1.27 47.71
CA LEU A 9 39.58 1.51 48.93
C LEU A 9 39.55 2.98 49.38
N GLY A 10 39.06 3.29 50.59
CA GLY A 10 39.14 4.63 51.21
C GLY A 10 38.09 4.90 52.30
N PHE A 11 38.38 5.85 53.20
CA PHE A 11 37.45 6.30 54.26
C PHE A 11 36.23 7.04 53.69
N GLY A 12 35.05 6.87 54.31
CA GLY A 12 33.81 7.58 53.96
C GLY A 12 33.03 7.01 52.77
N ARG A 13 33.39 5.82 52.26
CA ARG A 13 32.72 5.18 51.13
C ARG A 13 31.54 4.31 51.57
N SER A 14 30.50 4.25 50.74
CA SER A 14 29.37 3.36 50.97
C SER A 14 29.73 1.92 50.59
N ARG A 15 29.29 0.97 51.41
CA ARG A 15 29.67 -0.46 51.28
C ARG A 15 28.78 -1.24 50.31
N SER A 16 27.53 -0.80 50.14
CA SER A 16 26.54 -1.37 49.24
C SER A 16 25.73 -0.27 48.55
N MET A 17 25.06 -0.63 47.46
CA MET A 17 24.16 0.29 46.73
C MET A 17 23.03 0.78 47.65
N GLU A 18 22.48 -0.11 48.50
CA GLU A 18 21.47 0.22 49.51
C GLU A 18 21.97 1.28 50.51
N ASP A 19 23.20 1.13 51.02
CA ASP A 19 23.83 2.09 51.93
C ASP A 19 24.07 3.44 51.24
N ALA A 20 24.43 3.43 49.96
CA ALA A 20 24.62 4.65 49.17
C ALA A 20 23.30 5.41 48.96
N ILE A 21 22.21 4.71 48.61
CA ILE A 21 20.88 5.30 48.43
C ILE A 21 20.30 5.80 49.76
N LYS A 22 20.51 5.08 50.86
CA LYS A 22 20.07 5.54 52.20
C LYS A 22 20.78 6.81 52.66
N LYS A 23 22.02 7.03 52.22
CA LYS A 23 22.82 8.22 52.55
C LYS A 23 22.58 9.40 51.62
N SER A 24 22.04 9.16 50.42
CA SER A 24 21.82 10.20 49.43
C SER A 24 20.71 11.15 49.82
N ARG A 25 20.83 12.38 49.35
CA ARG A 25 19.83 13.45 49.45
C ARG A 25 19.48 13.94 48.03
N ILE A 26 18.43 14.74 47.93
CA ILE A 26 17.95 15.32 46.67
C ILE A 26 19.12 15.92 45.86
N GLY A 27 19.29 15.41 44.64
CA GLY A 27 20.28 15.82 43.67
C GLY A 27 21.67 15.22 43.86
N ASP A 28 21.92 14.35 44.84
CA ASP A 28 23.24 13.75 45.02
C ASP A 28 23.65 12.80 43.88
N ILE A 29 24.96 12.55 43.77
CA ILE A 29 25.54 11.66 42.77
C ILE A 29 26.14 10.45 43.48
N ILE A 30 25.66 9.24 43.17
CA ILE A 30 26.28 7.98 43.56
C ILE A 30 27.29 7.60 42.48
N GLU A 31 28.58 7.63 42.83
CA GLU A 31 29.67 7.32 41.92
C GLU A 31 30.22 5.91 42.21
N ILE A 32 30.05 5.00 41.25
CA ILE A 32 30.46 3.60 41.35
C ILE A 32 31.96 3.49 41.08
N LYS A 33 32.69 2.82 41.97
CA LYS A 33 34.17 2.69 41.90
C LYS A 33 34.66 1.27 41.62
N LYS A 34 33.76 0.31 41.45
CA LYS A 34 34.06 -1.08 41.09
C LYS A 34 32.82 -1.73 40.48
N ASN A 35 33.00 -2.81 39.73
CA ASN A 35 31.90 -3.65 39.29
C ASN A 35 31.06 -4.17 40.47
N LEU A 36 29.74 -4.22 40.28
CA LEU A 36 28.76 -4.66 41.26
C LEU A 36 27.94 -5.82 40.70
N SER A 37 27.49 -6.69 41.59
CA SER A 37 26.62 -7.83 41.29
C SER A 37 25.47 -7.83 42.28
N ALA A 38 24.24 -7.86 41.78
CA ALA A 38 23.04 -8.06 42.58
C ALA A 38 22.72 -9.56 42.63
N ASN A 39 22.67 -10.11 43.85
CA ASN A 39 22.43 -11.53 44.10
C ASN A 39 20.93 -11.81 44.32
N GLU A 40 20.50 -13.08 44.22
CA GLU A 40 19.08 -13.48 44.36
C GLU A 40 18.40 -13.06 45.67
N LYS A 41 19.17 -12.76 46.72
CA LYS A 41 18.64 -12.33 48.03
C LYS A 41 18.45 -10.82 48.14
N GLN A 42 18.90 -10.05 47.15
CA GLN A 42 18.83 -8.61 47.19
C GLN A 42 17.40 -8.14 46.90
N GLU A 43 16.81 -7.41 47.83
CA GLU A 43 15.52 -6.77 47.62
C GLU A 43 15.65 -5.52 46.73
N PRO A 44 14.59 -5.16 45.99
CA PRO A 44 14.59 -3.95 45.16
C PRO A 44 14.89 -2.69 45.98
N LEU A 45 15.72 -1.81 45.43
CA LEU A 45 16.16 -0.59 46.10
C LEU A 45 15.23 0.56 45.73
N LEU A 46 14.51 1.09 46.73
CA LEU A 46 13.55 2.17 46.57
C LEU A 46 14.26 3.53 46.41
N LEU A 47 13.87 4.26 45.38
CA LEU A 47 14.31 5.61 45.08
C LEU A 47 13.19 6.60 45.41
N ASN A 48 13.50 7.57 46.29
CA ASN A 48 12.51 8.49 46.86
C ASN A 48 12.83 9.98 46.63
N HIS A 49 13.86 10.29 45.85
CA HIS A 49 14.31 11.64 45.55
C HIS A 49 15.16 11.69 44.29
N ASP A 50 15.36 12.89 43.74
CA ASP A 50 16.22 13.12 42.59
C ASP A 50 17.63 12.59 42.83
N LEU A 51 18.13 11.78 41.90
CA LEU A 51 19.37 11.05 42.10
C LEU A 51 20.10 10.87 40.77
N THR A 52 21.42 11.00 40.81
CA THR A 52 22.29 10.57 39.70
C THR A 52 23.09 9.34 40.12
N ILE A 53 23.08 8.29 39.31
CA ILE A 53 23.94 7.12 39.44
C ILE A 53 24.97 7.19 38.32
N ASP A 54 26.21 7.48 38.67
CA ASP A 54 27.36 7.49 37.75
C ASP A 54 28.12 6.18 37.89
N GLY A 55 28.02 5.33 36.87
CA GLY A 55 28.74 4.07 36.80
C GLY A 55 30.25 4.22 36.71
N ASN A 56 30.75 5.39 36.28
CA ASN A 56 32.18 5.65 36.03
C ASN A 56 32.83 4.48 35.25
N ASN A 57 32.12 4.04 34.20
CA ASN A 57 32.44 2.92 33.30
C ASN A 57 32.52 1.54 33.94
N ASN A 58 31.97 1.36 35.15
CA ASN A 58 31.85 0.05 35.78
C ASN A 58 30.58 -0.69 35.33
N THR A 59 30.52 -1.98 35.62
CA THR A 59 29.39 -2.84 35.34
C THR A 59 28.54 -3.08 36.58
N ILE A 60 27.21 -3.00 36.45
CA ILE A 60 26.25 -3.60 37.38
C ILE A 60 25.63 -4.82 36.71
N SER A 61 25.79 -5.99 37.33
CA SER A 61 25.20 -7.23 36.87
C SER A 61 24.01 -7.65 37.75
N VAL A 62 22.85 -7.88 37.16
CA VAL A 62 21.62 -8.35 37.83
C VAL A 62 21.36 -9.80 37.44
N TYR A 63 21.39 -10.69 38.43
CA TYR A 63 21.33 -12.14 38.26
C TYR A 63 20.00 -12.76 38.73
N HIS A 64 18.97 -11.96 38.98
CA HIS A 64 17.69 -12.40 39.55
C HIS A 64 16.49 -11.74 38.87
N ASP A 65 15.28 -12.25 39.11
CA ASP A 65 14.06 -11.83 38.43
C ASP A 65 13.39 -10.57 39.02
N LYS A 66 13.84 -10.10 40.17
CA LYS A 66 13.40 -8.82 40.76
C LYS A 66 14.10 -7.61 40.10
N PRO A 67 13.43 -6.43 40.01
CA PRO A 67 14.09 -5.20 39.61
C PRO A 67 15.15 -4.78 40.64
N LEU A 68 16.29 -4.26 40.19
CA LEU A 68 17.32 -3.73 41.10
C LEU A 68 16.87 -2.42 41.75
N LEU A 69 16.33 -1.50 40.96
CA LEU A 69 15.88 -0.17 41.39
C LEU A 69 14.37 -0.05 41.19
N VAL A 70 13.69 0.61 42.12
CA VAL A 70 12.25 0.89 42.04
C VAL A 70 12.02 2.36 42.36
N ALA A 71 11.28 3.07 41.49
CA ALA A 71 10.80 4.42 41.75
C ALA A 71 9.28 4.45 41.60
N ASP A 72 8.56 4.89 42.64
CA ASP A 72 7.09 4.98 42.67
C ASP A 72 6.61 6.34 43.20
N SER A 73 7.45 7.37 43.07
CA SER A 73 7.15 8.74 43.49
C SER A 73 7.68 9.73 42.45
N GLU A 74 7.29 11.00 42.57
CA GLU A 74 7.77 12.05 41.66
C GLU A 74 9.26 12.33 41.87
N LEU A 75 10.11 12.03 40.89
CA LEU A 75 11.54 12.30 40.94
C LEU A 75 12.19 12.39 39.55
N SER A 76 13.41 12.94 39.52
CA SER A 76 14.32 12.90 38.37
C SER A 76 15.48 11.95 38.62
N LEU A 77 15.59 10.90 37.81
CA LEU A 77 16.64 9.88 37.89
C LEU A 77 17.57 9.98 36.67
N THR A 78 18.87 10.13 36.90
CA THR A 78 19.89 10.04 35.83
C THR A 78 20.82 8.85 36.08
N ILE A 79 20.99 7.99 35.10
CA ILE A 79 21.95 6.88 35.10
C ILE A 79 22.96 7.15 33.99
N LYS A 80 24.24 7.22 34.32
CA LYS A 80 25.27 7.54 33.33
C LYS A 80 26.56 6.75 33.44
N ASN A 81 27.29 6.64 32.34
CA ASN A 81 28.59 5.95 32.25
C ASN A 81 28.57 4.54 32.85
N LEU A 82 27.55 3.75 32.51
CA LEU A 82 27.28 2.47 33.18
C LEU A 82 27.13 1.35 32.16
N LYS A 83 27.72 0.18 32.46
CA LYS A 83 27.37 -1.07 31.79
C LYS A 83 26.40 -1.86 32.64
N ILE A 84 25.29 -2.30 32.07
CA ILE A 84 24.26 -3.08 32.76
C ILE A 84 24.23 -4.47 32.14
N PHE A 85 24.46 -5.49 32.94
CA PHE A 85 24.35 -6.88 32.52
C PHE A 85 23.09 -7.50 33.13
N LEU A 86 22.16 -7.97 32.29
CA LEU A 86 20.90 -8.57 32.71
C LEU A 86 20.85 -10.06 32.36
N GLN A 87 20.43 -10.89 33.33
CA GLN A 87 20.08 -12.28 33.09
C GLN A 87 18.61 -12.45 32.71
N LYS A 88 18.24 -13.70 32.38
CA LYS A 88 16.88 -14.12 32.04
C LYS A 88 15.90 -13.62 33.12
N LYS A 89 14.82 -12.96 32.72
CA LYS A 89 13.80 -12.38 33.62
C LYS A 89 14.26 -11.24 34.54
N SER A 90 15.46 -10.69 34.40
CA SER A 90 15.93 -9.55 35.21
C SER A 90 15.47 -8.19 34.68
N ASN A 91 15.20 -7.26 35.58
CA ASN A 91 14.95 -5.85 35.29
C ASN A 91 15.98 -4.97 36.01
N PHE A 92 16.44 -3.88 35.38
CA PHE A 92 17.31 -2.93 36.07
C PHE A 92 16.48 -1.92 36.88
N LEU A 93 15.47 -1.31 36.25
CA LEU A 93 14.64 -0.27 36.84
C LEU A 93 13.14 -0.59 36.66
N LEU A 94 12.38 -0.49 37.75
CA LEU A 94 10.92 -0.50 37.75
C LEU A 94 10.38 0.90 38.08
N LEU A 95 9.51 1.42 37.23
CA LEU A 95 8.70 2.61 37.51
C LEU A 95 7.30 2.14 37.89
N GLY A 96 6.90 2.41 39.13
CA GLY A 96 5.59 2.03 39.66
C GLY A 96 4.46 2.89 39.10
N GLU A 97 3.21 2.54 39.43
CA GLU A 97 2.00 3.19 38.91
C GLU A 97 1.92 4.68 39.30
N ASN A 98 2.50 5.07 40.45
CA ASN A 98 2.44 6.43 40.96
C ASN A 98 3.62 7.30 40.50
N PHE A 99 4.57 6.72 39.75
CA PHE A 99 5.76 7.43 39.30
C PHE A 99 5.42 8.57 38.33
N LYS A 100 6.10 9.71 38.52
CA LYS A 100 6.09 10.87 37.62
C LYS A 100 7.49 11.50 37.58
N GLY A 101 7.82 12.20 36.50
CA GLY A 101 9.08 12.97 36.42
C GLY A 101 9.95 12.56 35.24
N ASN A 102 11.28 12.59 35.42
CA ASN A 102 12.24 12.42 34.34
C ASN A 102 13.18 11.24 34.59
N VAL A 103 13.39 10.41 33.57
CA VAL A 103 14.40 9.35 33.60
C VAL A 103 15.39 9.59 32.47
N SER A 104 16.68 9.59 32.76
CA SER A 104 17.74 9.80 31.78
C SER A 104 18.79 8.70 31.85
N PHE A 105 19.15 8.15 30.70
CA PHE A 105 20.29 7.25 30.51
C PHE A 105 21.29 7.93 29.58
N ASP A 106 22.53 8.10 30.04
CA ASP A 106 23.60 8.79 29.29
C ASP A 106 24.88 7.95 29.26
N ASN A 107 25.33 7.55 28.07
CA ASN A 107 26.47 6.65 27.90
C ASN A 107 26.29 5.33 28.68
N VAL A 108 25.22 4.59 28.34
CA VAL A 108 24.84 3.33 28.99
C VAL A 108 24.78 2.20 27.98
N GLU A 109 25.46 1.08 28.29
CA GLU A 109 25.41 -0.14 27.49
C GLU A 109 24.68 -1.24 28.28
N VAL A 110 23.63 -1.82 27.69
CA VAL A 110 22.86 -2.92 28.26
C VAL A 110 23.15 -4.20 27.49
N GLU A 111 23.69 -5.19 28.18
CA GLU A 111 23.99 -6.51 27.66
C GLU A 111 23.10 -7.56 28.33
N PHE A 112 22.67 -8.54 27.54
CA PHE A 112 21.86 -9.65 28.04
C PHE A 112 22.60 -10.98 27.91
N SER A 113 22.39 -11.89 28.85
CA SER A 113 22.94 -13.25 28.82
C SER A 113 22.57 -14.01 27.53
N THR A 114 23.56 -14.67 26.90
CA THR A 114 23.45 -15.34 25.59
C THR A 114 22.71 -16.68 25.60
N LYS A 115 22.34 -17.22 26.77
CA LYS A 115 21.74 -18.56 26.94
C LYS A 115 20.20 -18.56 27.05
N SER A 116 19.52 -17.45 26.80
CA SER A 116 18.07 -17.30 27.01
C SER A 116 17.32 -16.90 25.75
N ASP A 117 16.09 -17.41 25.63
CA ASP A 117 15.17 -17.14 24.52
C ASP A 117 14.77 -15.66 24.56
N SER A 118 14.59 -15.07 23.38
CA SER A 118 14.11 -13.70 23.17
C SER A 118 12.84 -13.34 23.97
N ARG A 119 11.97 -14.33 24.21
CA ARG A 119 10.72 -14.20 25.01
C ARG A 119 10.96 -14.06 26.51
N ASP A 120 12.18 -14.30 26.97
CA ASP A 120 12.52 -14.32 28.39
C ASP A 120 13.10 -13.00 28.92
N PHE A 121 13.36 -12.04 28.04
CA PHE A 121 13.99 -10.77 28.41
C PHE A 121 12.94 -9.72 28.75
N PHE A 122 13.09 -9.12 29.93
CA PHE A 122 12.43 -7.86 30.22
C PHE A 122 13.32 -6.70 29.74
N SER A 123 12.67 -5.61 29.35
CA SER A 123 13.33 -4.34 29.04
C SER A 123 14.18 -3.89 30.24
N PRO A 124 15.33 -3.20 30.03
CA PRO A 124 16.11 -2.65 31.15
C PRO A 124 15.28 -1.73 32.06
N ILE A 125 14.21 -1.15 31.51
CA ILE A 125 13.22 -0.34 32.22
C ILE A 125 11.85 -1.01 32.04
N HIS A 126 11.21 -1.35 33.15
CA HIS A 126 9.80 -1.72 33.19
C HIS A 126 9.01 -0.56 33.80
N ALA A 127 7.94 -0.12 33.13
CA ALA A 127 7.12 1.00 33.60
C ALA A 127 5.64 0.61 33.62
N ASN A 128 5.00 0.79 34.78
CA ASN A 128 3.55 0.59 34.98
C ASN A 128 2.74 1.89 34.82
N THR A 129 3.42 2.99 34.49
CA THR A 129 2.84 4.30 34.25
C THR A 129 3.45 4.87 32.99
N SER A 130 2.77 5.83 32.38
CA SER A 130 3.31 6.58 31.27
C SER A 130 3.58 8.05 31.59
N ASN A 131 3.27 8.53 32.79
CA ASN A 131 3.33 9.94 33.17
C ASN A 131 4.76 10.47 33.44
N TYR A 132 5.69 10.18 32.55
CA TYR A 132 7.09 10.57 32.70
C TYR A 132 7.76 10.81 31.35
N SER A 133 8.88 11.53 31.39
CA SER A 133 9.76 11.77 30.24
C SER A 133 11.00 10.88 30.31
N LEU A 134 11.36 10.25 29.19
CA LEU A 134 12.56 9.42 29.06
C LEU A 134 13.58 10.08 28.12
N THR A 135 14.83 10.16 28.54
CA THR A 135 15.95 10.58 27.68
C THR A 135 16.97 9.46 27.58
N LEU A 136 17.33 9.06 26.36
CA LEU A 136 18.39 8.11 26.05
C LEU A 136 19.45 8.83 25.22
N ASN A 137 20.67 8.97 25.72
CA ASN A 137 21.79 9.56 25.00
C ASN A 137 22.99 8.61 25.02
N HIS A 138 23.58 8.30 23.88
CA HIS A 138 24.66 7.30 23.78
C HIS A 138 24.31 5.97 24.44
N VAL A 139 23.06 5.51 24.26
CA VAL A 139 22.58 4.25 24.83
C VAL A 139 22.71 3.14 23.81
N LYS A 140 23.27 2.00 24.21
CA LYS A 140 23.31 0.78 23.41
C LYS A 140 22.56 -0.33 24.11
N THR A 141 21.54 -0.89 23.47
CA THR A 141 20.77 -2.02 24.02
C THR A 141 20.19 -2.87 22.89
N ASP A 142 20.24 -4.18 23.04
CA ASP A 142 19.71 -5.13 22.05
C ASP A 142 18.18 -5.24 22.07
N PHE A 143 17.53 -4.83 23.16
CA PHE A 143 16.08 -4.92 23.34
C PHE A 143 15.56 -3.78 24.22
N LEU A 144 14.42 -3.21 23.84
CA LEU A 144 13.78 -2.13 24.59
C LEU A 144 12.26 -2.20 24.44
N LYS A 145 11.54 -2.26 25.57
CA LYS A 145 10.08 -2.15 25.60
C LYS A 145 9.66 -1.13 26.65
N ILE A 146 9.16 0.01 26.20
CA ILE A 146 8.92 1.18 27.07
C ILE A 146 7.61 1.87 26.71
N ILE A 147 6.96 2.41 27.75
CA ILE A 147 5.78 3.27 27.67
C ILE A 147 6.10 4.57 28.41
N ALA A 148 6.06 5.74 27.76
CA ALA A 148 6.34 7.04 28.38
C ALA A 148 5.62 8.19 27.66
N GLU A 149 5.30 9.27 28.36
CA GLU A 149 4.59 10.44 27.80
C GLU A 149 5.41 11.10 26.69
N SER A 150 6.71 11.26 26.94
CA SER A 150 7.65 11.81 25.97
C SER A 150 9.00 11.11 26.02
N MET A 151 9.65 10.94 24.88
CA MET A 151 10.94 10.29 24.71
C MET A 151 11.89 11.14 23.86
N SER A 152 13.15 11.24 24.27
CA SER A 152 14.23 11.81 23.46
C SER A 152 15.37 10.81 23.36
N ILE A 153 15.71 10.37 22.15
CA ILE A 153 16.72 9.36 21.88
C ILE A 153 17.79 9.96 20.96
N GLN A 154 19.04 10.00 21.44
CA GLN A 154 20.14 10.65 20.72
C GLN A 154 21.39 9.79 20.72
N ASN A 155 22.11 9.77 19.60
CA ASN A 155 23.41 9.10 19.46
C ASN A 155 23.41 7.63 19.92
N SER A 156 22.28 6.94 19.78
CA SER A 156 22.03 5.63 20.41
C SER A 156 21.96 4.48 19.40
N GLN A 157 22.07 3.24 19.88
CA GLN A 157 21.87 2.00 19.12
C GLN A 157 20.87 1.12 19.87
N ILE A 158 19.65 1.00 19.35
CA ILE A 158 18.57 0.28 20.04
C ILE A 158 18.03 -0.82 19.16
N GLY A 159 17.93 -2.02 19.72
CA GLY A 159 17.42 -3.21 19.05
C GLY A 159 18.51 -4.04 18.40
N SER A 160 18.19 -5.31 18.16
CA SER A 160 19.11 -6.31 17.62
C SER A 160 18.49 -7.06 16.44
N LEU A 161 19.35 -7.63 15.60
CA LEU A 161 18.97 -8.41 14.41
C LEU A 161 18.40 -9.78 14.75
N THR A 162 18.72 -10.31 15.93
CA THR A 162 18.53 -11.72 16.30
C THR A 162 17.61 -11.90 17.51
N ARG A 163 16.95 -10.83 17.99
CA ARG A 163 16.14 -10.83 19.21
C ARG A 163 14.73 -10.26 18.97
N ALA A 164 13.88 -10.38 19.98
CA ALA A 164 12.49 -9.94 19.96
C ALA A 164 12.35 -8.46 19.56
N GLU A 165 11.21 -8.15 18.96
CA GLU A 165 10.86 -6.79 18.53
C GLU A 165 10.86 -5.82 19.72
N SER A 166 11.58 -4.71 19.59
CA SER A 166 11.54 -3.60 20.55
C SER A 166 10.26 -2.78 20.35
N LEU A 167 9.64 -2.30 21.43
CA LEU A 167 8.38 -1.54 21.38
C LEU A 167 8.46 -0.24 22.16
N LEU A 168 8.16 0.88 21.54
CA LEU A 168 8.05 2.19 22.19
C LEU A 168 6.62 2.71 22.10
N TYR A 169 6.03 3.07 23.23
CA TYR A 169 4.73 3.73 23.31
C TYR A 169 4.90 5.14 23.86
N THR A 170 4.62 6.17 23.06
CA THR A 170 4.81 7.57 23.49
C THR A 170 4.02 8.58 22.69
N ASN A 171 3.71 9.74 23.30
CA ASN A 171 3.01 10.84 22.63
C ASN A 171 3.97 11.83 21.96
N ARG A 172 5.23 11.89 22.41
CA ARG A 172 6.23 12.82 21.86
C ARG A 172 7.56 12.10 21.74
N LEU A 173 8.07 11.89 20.53
CA LEU A 173 9.34 11.21 20.30
C LEU A 173 10.28 12.09 19.47
N ASN A 174 11.46 12.36 20.01
CA ASN A 174 12.54 13.03 19.29
C ASN A 174 13.71 12.05 19.13
N ILE A 175 14.14 11.77 17.90
CA ILE A 175 15.24 10.88 17.60
C ILE A 175 16.32 11.62 16.79
N LYS A 176 17.57 11.55 17.24
CA LYS A 176 18.71 12.17 16.54
C LYS A 176 19.91 11.23 16.47
N ASN A 177 20.56 11.12 15.31
CA ASN A 177 21.81 10.37 15.11
C ASN A 177 21.77 8.94 15.70
N THR A 178 20.66 8.23 15.55
CA THR A 178 20.41 6.96 16.25
C THR A 178 20.18 5.84 15.25
N SER A 179 20.64 4.63 15.60
CA SER A 179 20.36 3.39 14.87
C SER A 179 19.25 2.62 15.58
N LEU A 180 18.18 2.26 14.88
CA LEU A 180 17.08 1.46 15.41
C LEU A 180 16.95 0.16 14.60
N ASN A 181 16.88 -0.99 15.26
CA ASN A 181 16.76 -2.30 14.61
C ASN A 181 15.56 -3.06 15.18
N HIS A 182 14.74 -3.71 14.33
CA HIS A 182 13.53 -4.47 14.72
C HIS A 182 12.68 -3.75 15.79
N MET A 183 12.11 -2.60 15.43
CA MET A 183 11.39 -1.74 16.36
C MET A 183 9.99 -1.38 15.87
N THR A 184 9.02 -1.39 16.79
CA THR A 184 7.68 -0.82 16.60
C THR A 184 7.51 0.39 17.52
N ILE A 185 7.03 1.50 16.96
CA ILE A 185 6.76 2.75 17.67
C ILE A 185 5.27 3.04 17.56
N LYS A 186 4.63 3.32 18.70
CA LYS A 186 3.19 3.50 18.85
C LYS A 186 2.85 4.77 19.63
N SER A 187 1.77 5.43 19.26
CA SER A 187 1.16 6.48 20.09
C SER A 187 0.46 5.83 21.30
N MET A 188 0.38 6.52 22.45
CA MET A 188 -0.34 5.98 23.61
C MET A 188 -1.85 6.20 23.57
N PHE A 189 -2.34 7.12 22.75
CA PHE A 189 -3.77 7.35 22.57
C PHE A 189 -4.08 7.41 21.08
N SER A 190 -5.09 6.66 20.64
CA SER A 190 -5.61 6.67 19.26
C SER A 190 -6.15 8.04 18.82
N ASP A 191 -6.35 8.95 19.78
CA ASP A 191 -7.03 10.24 19.59
C ASP A 191 -6.10 11.43 19.86
N THR A 192 -4.83 11.21 20.22
CA THR A 192 -3.84 12.28 20.37
C THR A 192 -2.72 12.13 19.36
N ASN A 193 -2.63 13.12 18.48
CA ASN A 193 -1.52 13.39 17.58
C ASN A 193 -0.15 13.20 18.26
N ALA A 194 0.57 12.14 17.91
CA ALA A 194 1.91 11.88 18.45
C ALA A 194 2.97 12.65 17.66
N LEU A 195 3.72 13.54 18.32
CA LEU A 195 4.77 14.33 17.66
C LEU A 195 6.05 13.51 17.49
N LEU A 196 6.36 13.07 16.26
CA LEU A 196 7.60 12.39 15.91
C LEU A 196 8.54 13.31 15.13
N THR A 197 9.75 13.48 15.65
CA THR A 197 10.82 14.23 14.97
C THR A 197 12.07 13.38 14.84
N GLY A 198 12.67 13.37 13.64
CA GLY A 198 13.82 12.52 13.31
C GLY A 198 14.88 13.26 12.49
N GLU A 199 16.16 13.10 12.85
CA GLU A 199 17.32 13.53 12.06
C GLU A 199 18.39 12.42 12.02
N ASN A 200 18.85 12.05 10.83
CA ASN A 200 19.88 11.01 10.62
C ASN A 200 19.53 9.64 11.23
N LEU A 201 18.28 9.17 11.03
CA LEU A 201 17.83 7.85 11.50
C LEU A 201 18.27 6.74 10.53
N LYS A 202 18.98 5.75 11.06
CA LYS A 202 19.37 4.52 10.34
C LYS A 202 18.56 3.34 10.84
N SER A 203 17.95 2.59 9.92
CA SER A 203 17.20 1.38 10.25
C SER A 203 17.76 0.15 9.53
N GLN A 204 17.99 -0.93 10.28
CA GLN A 204 18.24 -2.27 9.76
C GLN A 204 17.16 -3.22 10.31
N GLY A 205 16.26 -3.69 9.45
CA GLY A 205 15.14 -4.57 9.82
C GLY A 205 13.79 -3.85 9.87
N LYS A 206 12.80 -4.47 10.52
CA LYS A 206 11.44 -3.93 10.62
C LYS A 206 11.42 -2.65 11.47
N LEU A 207 10.92 -1.56 10.89
CA LEU A 207 10.57 -0.33 11.61
C LEU A 207 9.11 0.00 11.27
N ALA A 208 8.23 -0.02 12.27
CA ALA A 208 6.79 0.22 12.08
C ALA A 208 6.29 1.35 12.98
N PHE A 209 5.40 2.18 12.44
CA PHE A 209 4.75 3.28 13.13
C PHE A 209 3.23 3.07 13.10
N GLU A 210 2.54 3.35 14.20
CA GLU A 210 1.07 3.31 14.25
C GLU A 210 0.43 4.61 13.75
N GLU A 211 1.06 5.76 14.04
CA GLU A 211 0.66 7.10 13.60
C GLU A 211 1.86 8.07 13.69
N ILE A 212 2.00 9.02 12.75
CA ILE A 212 3.08 10.02 12.72
C ILE A 212 2.44 11.40 12.54
N ASP A 213 2.53 12.27 13.56
CA ASP A 213 2.34 13.71 13.40
C ASP A 213 3.72 14.38 13.58
N GLY A 214 4.25 15.12 12.60
CA GLY A 214 5.59 15.73 12.70
C GLY A 214 6.56 15.48 11.54
N ASN A 215 7.79 15.99 11.66
CA ASN A 215 8.80 16.02 10.60
C ASN A 215 9.86 14.91 10.76
N ILE A 216 9.93 13.96 9.84
CA ILE A 216 11.07 13.02 9.72
C ILE A 216 12.05 13.56 8.69
N SER A 217 12.98 14.44 9.07
CA SER A 217 13.89 15.14 8.15
C SER A 217 14.78 14.23 7.28
N TYR A 218 15.03 12.98 7.71
CA TYR A 218 15.88 12.02 7.00
C TYR A 218 15.62 10.59 7.52
N LEU A 219 15.34 9.64 6.62
CA LEU A 219 15.16 8.21 6.91
C LEU A 219 15.97 7.37 5.92
N GLN A 220 16.93 6.59 6.43
CA GLN A 220 17.78 5.72 5.59
C GLN A 220 17.55 4.24 5.94
N PHE A 221 17.06 3.47 4.96
CA PHE A 221 17.00 2.00 5.03
C PHE A 221 18.29 1.41 4.46
N ILE A 222 18.95 0.54 5.21
CA ILE A 222 20.15 -0.14 4.75
C ILE A 222 19.77 -1.59 4.43
N PRO A 223 19.88 -2.04 3.16
CA PRO A 223 19.58 -3.42 2.80
C PRO A 223 20.54 -4.38 3.50
N TYR A 224 20.04 -5.56 3.87
CA TYR A 224 20.89 -6.63 4.39
C TYR A 224 21.74 -7.20 3.26
N LEU A 225 23.06 -7.12 3.42
CA LEU A 225 24.02 -7.70 2.51
C LEU A 225 24.51 -9.03 3.05
N ASN A 226 24.66 -10.02 2.18
CA ASN A 226 25.29 -11.29 2.49
C ASN A 226 26.79 -11.10 2.82
N GLN A 227 27.49 -12.17 3.18
CA GLN A 227 28.94 -12.11 3.51
C GLN A 227 29.83 -11.64 2.34
N LYS A 228 29.28 -11.54 1.13
CA LYS A 228 29.96 -11.04 -0.08
C LYS A 228 29.57 -9.60 -0.44
N GLY A 229 28.72 -8.94 0.36
CA GLY A 229 28.27 -7.57 0.09
C GLY A 229 27.12 -7.48 -0.92
N GLU A 230 26.40 -8.56 -1.18
CA GLU A 230 25.30 -8.62 -2.15
C GLU A 230 23.95 -8.70 -1.43
N ALA A 231 22.89 -8.10 -1.97
CA ALA A 231 21.55 -8.24 -1.41
C ALA A 231 21.06 -9.71 -1.48
N PHE A 232 20.31 -10.16 -0.47
CA PHE A 232 19.75 -11.51 -0.44
C PHE A 232 18.70 -11.72 -1.53
N SER A 233 18.77 -12.84 -2.25
CA SER A 233 17.93 -13.06 -3.44
C SER A 233 16.49 -13.49 -3.14
N SER A 234 16.17 -13.79 -1.88
CA SER A 234 14.83 -14.10 -1.40
C SER A 234 14.78 -14.18 0.13
N GLU A 235 13.60 -14.02 0.71
CA GLU A 235 13.33 -14.24 2.15
C GLU A 235 13.81 -15.63 2.61
N LYS A 236 13.64 -16.67 1.77
CA LYS A 236 14.07 -18.05 2.05
C LYS A 236 15.60 -18.20 2.13
N GLU A 237 16.34 -17.40 1.37
CA GLU A 237 17.80 -17.42 1.39
C GLU A 237 18.36 -16.64 2.59
N TYR A 238 17.73 -15.51 2.92
CA TYR A 238 17.98 -14.76 4.15
C TYR A 238 17.73 -15.61 5.40
N LEU A 239 16.59 -16.32 5.47
CA LEU A 239 16.25 -17.18 6.61
C LEU A 239 17.15 -18.42 6.72
N LYS A 240 17.68 -18.96 5.61
CA LYS A 240 18.64 -20.07 5.62
C LYS A 240 19.97 -19.72 6.27
N SER A 241 20.38 -18.45 6.21
CA SER A 241 21.58 -17.97 6.91
C SER A 241 21.38 -17.77 8.42
N PHE A 242 20.15 -17.87 8.93
CA PHE A 242 19.82 -17.74 10.35
C PHE A 242 18.95 -18.91 10.78
N THR A 243 19.60 -20.03 11.12
CA THR A 243 18.95 -21.23 11.63
C THR A 243 18.35 -20.96 13.01
N ASN A 244 17.02 -20.98 13.06
CA ASN A 244 16.09 -21.01 14.21
C ASN A 244 15.58 -19.65 14.70
N ASP A 245 14.45 -19.22 14.14
CA ASP A 245 13.18 -18.92 14.85
C ASP A 245 12.24 -18.11 13.93
N ILE A 246 11.02 -18.60 13.71
CA ILE A 246 10.02 -18.02 12.77
C ILE A 246 8.88 -17.39 13.58
N TYR A 247 8.61 -16.10 13.34
CA TYR A 247 7.28 -15.50 13.47
C TYR A 247 6.99 -14.66 12.22
N ARG A 248 5.81 -14.88 11.63
CA ARG A 248 5.28 -14.22 10.43
C ARG A 248 4.41 -13.03 10.86
N LEU A 249 4.57 -11.87 10.22
CA LEU A 249 3.68 -10.71 10.41
C LEU A 249 2.91 -10.48 9.10
N ASP A 250 1.62 -10.80 9.11
CA ASP A 250 0.67 -10.67 7.99
C ASP A 250 0.03 -9.26 7.91
N GLN A 251 0.74 -8.16 8.17
CA GLN A 251 0.16 -6.81 8.04
C GLN A 251 1.08 -5.82 7.31
N LEU A 252 0.49 -5.12 6.34
CA LEU A 252 1.05 -3.98 5.61
C LEU A 252 1.40 -2.84 6.58
N VAL A 253 2.58 -2.23 6.40
CA VAL A 253 3.04 -1.07 7.17
C VAL A 253 2.73 0.20 6.36
N TYR A 254 1.89 1.08 6.91
CA TYR A 254 1.57 2.38 6.31
C TYR A 254 2.46 3.48 6.90
N LEU A 255 3.00 4.34 6.03
CA LEU A 255 3.60 5.61 6.42
C LEU A 255 2.58 6.71 6.10
N ILE A 256 1.91 7.26 7.13
CA ILE A 256 0.97 8.38 7.01
C ILE A 256 1.70 9.63 7.49
N ILE A 257 1.90 10.62 6.62
CA ILE A 257 2.43 11.94 6.98
C ILE A 257 1.26 12.92 6.93
N ASN A 258 0.64 13.21 8.07
CA ASN A 258 -0.31 14.31 8.19
C ASN A 258 0.44 15.53 8.73
N GLN A 259 0.33 16.69 8.07
CA GLN A 259 0.67 17.96 8.71
C GLN A 259 -0.49 18.92 8.63
N THR A 260 -0.92 19.36 9.81
CA THR A 260 -1.66 20.59 9.99
C THR A 260 -0.64 21.67 10.34
N GLY A 261 0.04 22.23 9.34
CA GLY A 261 1.00 23.29 9.58
C GLY A 261 1.93 23.54 8.41
N LYS A 262 1.66 24.62 7.67
CA LYS A 262 2.61 25.25 6.74
C LYS A 262 4.02 25.16 7.31
N GLY A 263 4.92 24.48 6.60
CA GLY A 263 6.33 24.34 6.98
C GLY A 263 6.88 25.67 7.49
N GLN A 264 7.09 25.78 8.80
CA GLN A 264 7.86 26.89 9.33
C GLN A 264 9.28 26.72 8.81
N PHE A 265 9.75 27.76 8.12
CA PHE A 265 11.06 27.90 7.44
C PHE A 265 11.16 27.47 5.98
N GLY A 266 10.16 27.73 5.15
CA GLY A 266 10.34 28.12 3.73
C GLY A 266 11.29 27.26 2.88
N LYS A 267 11.44 25.98 3.23
CA LYS A 267 12.29 25.01 2.55
C LYS A 267 11.47 23.73 2.41
N PRO A 268 11.45 23.12 1.21
CA PRO A 268 10.78 21.86 0.98
C PRO A 268 11.42 20.75 1.81
N PHE A 269 10.60 19.77 2.14
CA PHE A 269 11.06 18.50 2.65
C PHE A 269 11.82 17.75 1.54
N GLU A 270 13.12 17.51 1.75
CA GLU A 270 14.00 16.91 0.75
C GLU A 270 14.31 15.45 1.11
N ILE A 271 13.88 14.52 0.26
CA ILE A 271 14.28 13.11 0.33
C ILE A 271 15.09 12.80 -0.93
N SER A 272 16.35 12.41 -0.74
CA SER A 272 17.25 12.01 -1.82
C SER A 272 17.62 10.53 -1.71
N ASN A 273 17.84 9.85 -2.83
CA ASN A 273 18.35 8.46 -2.88
C ASN A 273 17.43 7.43 -2.20
N LEU A 274 16.11 7.62 -2.23
CA LEU A 274 15.15 6.65 -1.72
C LEU A 274 15.04 5.50 -2.74
N SER A 275 15.49 4.31 -2.37
CA SER A 275 15.50 3.12 -3.22
C SER A 275 14.87 1.97 -2.46
N PHE A 276 13.84 1.37 -3.06
CA PHE A 276 13.30 0.08 -2.64
C PHE A 276 13.92 -1.03 -3.53
N PRO A 277 14.33 -2.18 -2.96
CA PRO A 277 14.94 -3.25 -3.73
C PRO A 277 13.89 -3.98 -4.58
N SER A 278 14.01 -3.81 -5.90
CA SER A 278 12.93 -3.93 -6.89
C SER A 278 12.42 -5.32 -7.25
N GLU A 279 12.88 -6.42 -6.64
CA GLU A 279 12.43 -7.74 -7.10
C GLU A 279 12.19 -8.80 -6.01
N GLN A 280 12.56 -8.56 -4.75
CA GLN A 280 12.71 -9.67 -3.78
C GLN A 280 12.21 -9.39 -2.36
N CYS A 281 11.54 -8.25 -2.13
CA CYS A 281 10.93 -7.91 -0.84
C CYS A 281 9.47 -7.50 -1.01
N SER A 282 8.55 -8.46 -0.86
CA SER A 282 7.09 -8.23 -0.88
C SER A 282 6.55 -7.39 0.28
N TYR A 283 7.36 -7.10 1.31
CA TYR A 283 6.92 -6.48 2.56
C TYR A 283 7.34 -5.01 2.75
N PHE A 284 8.26 -4.48 1.93
CA PHE A 284 8.71 -3.09 2.04
C PHE A 284 8.28 -2.29 0.81
N LYS A 285 7.00 -1.93 0.79
CA LYS A 285 6.42 -1.05 -0.24
C LYS A 285 5.67 0.07 0.44
N THR A 286 6.29 1.21 0.74
CA THR A 286 5.53 2.46 0.94
C THR A 286 6.39 3.72 0.75
N CYS A 287 5.91 4.61 -0.12
CA CYS A 287 6.03 6.06 -0.01
C CYS A 287 4.76 6.60 0.71
N PRO A 288 4.71 7.86 1.20
CA PRO A 288 3.56 8.41 1.92
C PRO A 288 2.27 8.29 1.11
N SER A 289 1.20 7.81 1.75
CA SER A 289 -0.08 7.56 1.07
C SER A 289 -0.92 8.83 0.92
N ILE A 290 -0.63 9.88 1.68
CA ILE A 290 -1.29 11.19 1.62
C ILE A 290 -0.24 12.26 1.92
N ILE A 291 -0.15 13.28 1.07
CA ILE A 291 0.69 14.47 1.20
C ILE A 291 -0.27 15.65 1.13
N SER A 292 -0.38 16.39 2.23
CA SER A 292 -1.28 17.53 2.30
C SER A 292 -0.56 18.76 2.86
N GLU A 293 -0.91 19.96 2.37
CA GLU A 293 -0.38 21.25 2.84
C GLU A 293 1.17 21.36 2.90
N SER A 294 1.88 20.67 2.00
CA SER A 294 3.32 20.42 2.12
C SER A 294 4.12 20.85 0.89
N GLU A 295 5.43 21.06 1.04
CA GLU A 295 6.38 21.14 -0.08
C GLU A 295 7.30 19.92 -0.06
N LEU A 296 7.26 19.08 -1.10
CA LEU A 296 8.03 17.84 -1.25
C LEU A 296 9.01 17.96 -2.42
N LEU A 297 10.28 17.64 -2.17
CA LEU A 297 11.32 17.46 -3.18
C LEU A 297 11.86 16.03 -3.09
N LEU A 298 11.73 15.26 -4.18
CA LEU A 298 12.34 13.95 -4.34
C LEU A 298 13.45 14.01 -5.39
N THR A 299 14.64 13.51 -5.05
CA THR A 299 15.79 13.48 -5.99
C THR A 299 16.42 12.09 -6.05
N ASP A 300 16.84 11.67 -7.26
CA ASP A 300 17.61 10.43 -7.53
C ASP A 300 17.00 9.18 -6.86
N SER A 301 15.69 8.98 -6.99
CA SER A 301 14.92 7.99 -6.19
C SER A 301 14.09 7.04 -7.06
N THR A 302 13.79 5.85 -6.57
CA THR A 302 12.86 4.89 -7.21
C THR A 302 11.70 4.58 -6.27
N LEU A 303 10.48 4.89 -6.69
CA LEU A 303 9.24 4.60 -5.98
C LEU A 303 8.51 3.43 -6.66
N GLU A 304 8.38 2.31 -5.95
CA GLU A 304 7.62 1.16 -6.43
C GLU A 304 6.10 1.35 -6.27
N PHE A 305 5.32 0.58 -7.02
CA PHE A 305 3.85 0.60 -7.00
C PHE A 305 3.30 0.34 -5.59
N ASN A 306 2.62 1.34 -5.04
CA ASN A 306 1.83 1.25 -3.82
C ASN A 306 0.38 0.85 -4.15
N PRO A 307 -0.16 -0.22 -3.54
CA PRO A 307 -1.55 -0.62 -3.74
C PRO A 307 -2.57 0.38 -3.15
N LEU A 308 -2.12 1.31 -2.29
CA LEU A 308 -2.91 2.48 -1.91
C LEU A 308 -2.55 3.67 -2.80
N LYS A 309 -3.58 4.35 -3.34
CA LYS A 309 -3.38 5.59 -4.09
C LYS A 309 -2.71 6.64 -3.19
N GLY A 310 -1.61 7.22 -3.65
CA GLY A 310 -1.04 8.43 -3.07
C GLY A 310 -1.99 9.59 -3.30
N VAL A 311 -2.23 10.44 -2.30
CA VAL A 311 -3.11 11.62 -2.45
C VAL A 311 -2.29 12.88 -2.23
N LEU A 312 -2.33 13.83 -3.16
CA LEU A 312 -1.75 15.18 -2.99
C LEU A 312 -2.86 16.19 -2.72
N VAL A 313 -2.72 17.03 -1.70
CA VAL A 313 -3.68 18.10 -1.39
C VAL A 313 -2.96 19.39 -1.03
N ASN A 314 -3.28 20.54 -1.63
CA ASN A 314 -2.75 21.87 -1.28
C ASN A 314 -1.20 21.91 -1.13
N SER A 315 -0.47 21.22 -2.00
CA SER A 315 0.97 20.92 -1.83
C SER A 315 1.82 21.31 -3.04
N THR A 316 3.13 21.55 -2.86
CA THR A 316 4.09 21.66 -3.97
C THR A 316 4.93 20.39 -4.03
N VAL A 317 5.04 19.74 -5.18
CA VAL A 317 5.83 18.51 -5.37
C VAL A 317 6.81 18.68 -6.52
N ARG A 318 8.07 18.34 -6.29
CA ARG A 318 9.16 18.38 -7.27
C ARG A 318 9.88 17.05 -7.32
N PHE A 319 9.96 16.42 -8.48
CA PHE A 319 10.76 15.21 -8.68
C PHE A 319 11.94 15.51 -9.62
N GLU A 320 13.14 15.05 -9.26
CA GLU A 320 14.35 15.13 -10.07
C GLU A 320 15.02 13.75 -10.21
N ASN A 321 15.17 13.24 -11.44
CA ASN A 321 15.70 11.89 -11.70
C ASN A 321 14.99 10.77 -10.91
N VAL A 322 13.66 10.85 -10.76
CA VAL A 322 12.86 9.87 -10.01
C VAL A 322 12.16 8.87 -10.93
N ALA A 323 12.15 7.58 -10.61
CA ALA A 323 11.33 6.57 -11.29
C ALA A 323 10.18 6.12 -10.38
N ASP A 324 8.93 6.39 -10.74
CA ASP A 324 7.75 6.25 -9.88
C ASP A 324 6.60 5.51 -10.56
N LEU A 325 6.15 4.43 -9.90
CA LEU A 325 5.07 3.57 -10.35
C LEU A 325 3.78 3.74 -9.54
N ASN A 326 3.68 4.75 -8.66
CA ASN A 326 2.53 4.94 -7.78
C ASN A 326 1.34 5.59 -8.48
N ASP A 327 0.14 5.17 -8.08
CA ASP A 327 -1.11 5.82 -8.49
C ASP A 327 -1.39 7.05 -7.63
N TRP A 328 -1.32 8.25 -8.21
CA TRP A 328 -1.52 9.50 -7.50
C TRP A 328 -2.89 10.14 -7.77
N THR A 329 -3.52 10.65 -6.72
CA THR A 329 -4.74 11.46 -6.77
C THR A 329 -4.40 12.87 -6.36
N VAL A 330 -4.47 13.82 -7.28
CA VAL A 330 -4.21 15.23 -7.01
C VAL A 330 -5.51 15.94 -6.67
N LYS A 331 -5.55 16.67 -5.55
CA LYS A 331 -6.71 17.46 -5.10
C LYS A 331 -6.22 18.86 -4.74
N GLU A 332 -6.98 19.90 -5.08
CA GLU A 332 -6.86 21.28 -4.57
C GLU A 332 -5.44 21.91 -4.56
N ASN A 333 -5.19 22.97 -5.34
CA ASN A 333 -3.97 23.81 -5.26
C ASN A 333 -2.62 23.06 -5.18
N VAL A 334 -2.43 22.02 -6.00
CA VAL A 334 -1.14 21.30 -6.05
C VAL A 334 -0.26 21.85 -7.18
N LYS A 335 1.00 22.16 -6.88
CA LYS A 335 2.00 22.59 -7.86
C LYS A 335 2.98 21.46 -8.12
N LEU A 336 3.09 21.02 -9.37
CA LEU A 336 3.95 19.90 -9.76
C LEU A 336 5.12 20.39 -10.59
N SER A 337 6.30 19.80 -10.39
CA SER A 337 7.47 20.02 -11.24
C SER A 337 8.25 18.73 -11.44
N ASN A 338 8.65 18.49 -12.69
CA ASN A 338 9.38 17.29 -13.09
C ASN A 338 10.68 17.70 -13.78
N LEU A 339 11.80 17.16 -13.31
CA LEU A 339 13.09 17.22 -13.98
C LEU A 339 13.60 15.79 -14.22
N ASN A 340 13.57 15.33 -15.46
CA ASN A 340 14.07 13.99 -15.86
C ASN A 340 13.52 12.80 -15.05
N SER A 341 12.29 12.89 -14.53
CA SER A 341 11.63 11.83 -13.75
C SER A 341 10.54 11.12 -14.56
N GLN A 342 10.36 9.83 -14.33
CA GLN A 342 9.34 8.97 -14.91
C GLN A 342 8.25 8.71 -13.87
N SER A 343 7.11 9.38 -13.93
CA SER A 343 5.99 9.20 -12.98
C SER A 343 4.66 9.47 -13.67
N ILE A 344 3.62 8.70 -13.32
CA ILE A 344 2.26 9.01 -13.77
C ILE A 344 1.70 10.31 -13.15
N LEU A 345 2.30 10.81 -12.07
CA LEU A 345 1.94 12.09 -11.45
C LEU A 345 2.11 13.29 -12.41
N PHE A 346 3.04 13.17 -13.36
CA PHE A 346 3.32 14.20 -14.36
C PHE A 346 2.82 13.83 -15.75
N ASN A 347 2.05 12.73 -15.86
CA ASN A 347 1.31 12.45 -17.08
C ASN A 347 0.11 13.41 -17.13
N ASP A 348 0.07 14.19 -18.20
CA ASP A 348 -0.78 15.35 -18.39
C ASP A 348 -2.25 14.97 -18.73
N GLU A 349 -2.86 14.12 -17.90
CA GLU A 349 -4.27 13.68 -18.03
C GLU A 349 -5.19 14.34 -16.99
N SER A 350 -4.78 15.49 -16.44
CA SER A 350 -5.67 16.40 -15.71
C SER A 350 -6.35 17.42 -16.64
N LYS A 351 -6.78 16.97 -17.83
CA LYS A 351 -7.86 17.65 -18.55
C LYS A 351 -9.17 17.02 -18.10
N GLU A 352 -9.86 17.74 -17.22
CA GLU A 352 -11.26 17.55 -16.85
C GLU A 352 -12.10 17.06 -18.03
N SER A 353 -12.50 15.79 -17.98
CA SER A 353 -13.88 15.48 -18.30
C SER A 353 -14.68 15.84 -17.06
N ASN A 354 -15.38 16.98 -17.06
CA ASN A 354 -16.41 17.31 -16.07
C ASN A 354 -17.61 16.34 -16.10
N LYS A 355 -17.52 15.23 -16.86
CA LYS A 355 -18.60 14.26 -17.02
C LYS A 355 -18.46 13.14 -16.01
N THR A 356 -19.54 12.89 -15.29
CA THR A 356 -19.73 11.72 -14.42
C THR A 356 -19.74 10.44 -15.25
N ALA A 357 -19.44 9.30 -14.64
CA ALA A 357 -19.51 8.00 -15.34
C ALA A 357 -20.92 7.70 -15.88
N VAL A 358 -21.97 8.22 -15.25
CA VAL A 358 -23.35 8.12 -15.76
C VAL A 358 -23.52 8.90 -17.06
N GLU A 359 -22.92 10.09 -17.17
CA GLU A 359 -22.93 10.87 -18.41
C GLU A 359 -22.11 10.19 -19.50
N GLU A 360 -20.94 9.61 -19.15
CA GLU A 360 -20.15 8.80 -20.08
C GLU A 360 -20.94 7.57 -20.60
N ILE A 361 -21.74 6.91 -19.75
CA ILE A 361 -22.63 5.81 -20.18
C ILE A 361 -23.70 6.32 -21.15
N LYS A 362 -24.30 7.49 -20.87
CA LYS A 362 -25.35 8.08 -21.72
C LYS A 362 -24.82 8.47 -23.09
N GLU A 363 -23.61 9.01 -23.15
CA GLU A 363 -22.94 9.41 -24.39
C GLU A 363 -22.32 8.25 -25.17
N TYR A 364 -22.22 7.06 -24.56
CA TYR A 364 -21.70 5.88 -25.25
C TYR A 364 -22.52 5.61 -26.51
N ILE A 365 -21.88 5.32 -27.64
CA ILE A 365 -22.60 5.13 -28.90
C ILE A 365 -23.55 3.94 -28.80
N GLY A 366 -24.79 4.11 -29.25
CA GLY A 366 -25.81 3.05 -29.32
C GLY A 366 -26.23 2.49 -27.96
N LEU A 367 -26.59 1.21 -27.91
CA LEU A 367 -26.88 0.46 -26.67
C LEU A 367 -28.00 1.06 -25.79
N GLU A 368 -29.01 1.69 -26.37
CA GLU A 368 -30.09 2.36 -25.62
C GLU A 368 -30.81 1.43 -24.61
N ASN A 369 -31.01 0.17 -24.98
CA ASN A 369 -31.58 -0.84 -24.08
C ASN A 369 -30.68 -1.13 -22.88
N VAL A 370 -29.36 -1.20 -23.08
CA VAL A 370 -28.36 -1.41 -22.02
C VAL A 370 -28.31 -0.20 -21.10
N LYS A 371 -28.22 1.01 -21.67
CA LYS A 371 -28.18 2.27 -20.91
C LYS A 371 -29.38 2.40 -19.97
N SER A 372 -30.58 2.13 -20.48
CA SER A 372 -31.82 2.18 -19.69
C SER A 372 -31.78 1.20 -18.51
N GLN A 373 -31.38 -0.05 -18.75
CA GLN A 373 -31.33 -1.07 -17.69
C GLN A 373 -30.26 -0.74 -16.63
N LEU A 374 -29.12 -0.20 -17.03
CA LEU A 374 -28.09 0.22 -16.09
C LEU A 374 -28.54 1.42 -15.25
N ASP A 375 -29.24 2.38 -15.84
CA ASP A 375 -29.79 3.54 -15.11
C ASP A 375 -30.84 3.10 -14.06
N ASP A 376 -31.70 2.13 -14.40
CA ASP A 376 -32.65 1.52 -13.48
C ASP A 376 -31.95 0.82 -12.30
N LEU A 377 -30.85 0.09 -12.59
CA LEU A 377 -30.04 -0.60 -11.58
C LEU A 377 -29.31 0.39 -10.67
N ILE A 378 -28.70 1.44 -11.22
CA ILE A 378 -28.04 2.51 -10.47
C ILE A 378 -29.05 3.22 -9.57
N SER A 379 -30.23 3.52 -10.09
CA SER A 379 -31.29 4.20 -9.33
C SER A 379 -31.80 3.33 -8.18
N SER A 380 -32.04 2.04 -8.46
CA SER A 380 -32.49 1.08 -7.46
C SER A 380 -31.44 0.82 -6.37
N SER A 381 -30.16 0.74 -6.74
CA SER A 381 -29.07 0.53 -5.78
C SER A 381 -28.85 1.75 -4.89
N LYS A 382 -28.91 2.98 -5.43
CA LYS A 382 -28.92 4.23 -4.64
C LYS A 382 -30.03 4.25 -3.59
N MET A 383 -31.25 3.88 -3.98
CA MET A 383 -32.38 3.84 -3.05
C MET A 383 -32.20 2.78 -1.97
N ASN A 384 -31.66 1.60 -2.30
CA ASN A 384 -31.37 0.57 -1.31
C ASN A 384 -30.26 0.99 -0.34
N ALA A 385 -29.17 1.61 -0.83
CA ALA A 385 -28.11 2.16 0.02
C ALA A 385 -28.64 3.21 1.01
N LEU A 386 -29.50 4.13 0.53
CA LEU A 386 -30.13 5.14 1.38
C LEU A 386 -31.07 4.53 2.44
N ARG A 387 -31.79 3.45 2.11
CA ARG A 387 -32.64 2.73 3.08
C ARG A 387 -31.77 2.10 4.17
N LEU A 388 -30.68 1.43 3.79
CA LEU A 388 -29.73 0.82 4.72
C LEU A 388 -29.12 1.86 5.67
N GLN A 389 -28.67 3.00 5.13
CA GLN A 389 -28.12 4.11 5.92
C GLN A 389 -29.12 4.65 6.96
N ARG A 390 -30.43 4.57 6.65
CA ARG A 390 -31.51 5.01 7.54
C ARG A 390 -32.05 3.92 8.46
N GLY A 391 -31.42 2.74 8.48
CA GLY A 391 -31.88 1.58 9.26
C GLY A 391 -33.22 1.01 8.78
N LEU A 392 -33.62 1.29 7.54
CA LEU A 392 -34.84 0.75 6.94
C LEU A 392 -34.54 -0.61 6.27
N PRO A 393 -35.51 -1.54 6.23
CA PRO A 393 -35.36 -2.77 5.48
C PRO A 393 -35.09 -2.49 4.01
N THR A 394 -34.03 -3.08 3.46
CA THR A 394 -33.74 -3.10 2.03
C THR A 394 -34.76 -3.98 1.29
N THR A 395 -34.86 -3.82 -0.02
CA THR A 395 -35.71 -4.69 -0.84
C THR A 395 -35.19 -6.13 -0.76
N SER A 396 -35.98 -7.03 -0.18
CA SER A 396 -35.62 -8.45 -0.05
C SER A 396 -35.25 -9.05 -1.40
N GLY A 397 -34.07 -9.67 -1.48
CA GLY A 397 -33.60 -10.34 -2.69
C GLY A 397 -33.07 -9.42 -3.80
N PHE A 398 -32.80 -8.15 -3.50
CA PHE A 398 -32.05 -7.28 -4.40
C PHE A 398 -30.62 -7.80 -4.56
N SER A 399 -30.22 -8.08 -5.79
CA SER A 399 -28.86 -8.51 -6.17
C SER A 399 -28.40 -7.59 -7.29
N MET A 400 -27.14 -7.12 -7.18
CA MET A 400 -26.50 -6.37 -8.25
C MET A 400 -25.71 -7.27 -9.20
N HIS A 401 -25.56 -8.56 -8.90
CA HIS A 401 -24.89 -9.49 -9.80
C HIS A 401 -25.67 -9.63 -11.10
N MET A 402 -24.95 -9.68 -12.22
CA MET A 402 -25.55 -9.55 -13.55
C MET A 402 -24.79 -10.30 -14.62
N ILE A 403 -25.43 -10.43 -15.77
CA ILE A 403 -24.94 -11.17 -16.91
C ILE A 403 -24.95 -10.29 -18.13
N PHE A 404 -23.81 -10.21 -18.82
CA PHE A 404 -23.65 -9.45 -20.06
C PHE A 404 -23.59 -10.43 -21.23
N GLY A 405 -24.69 -10.55 -21.97
CA GLY A 405 -24.80 -11.35 -23.18
C GLY A 405 -24.58 -10.51 -24.43
N GLY A 406 -23.78 -10.99 -25.39
CA GLY A 406 -23.69 -10.39 -26.72
C GLY A 406 -22.40 -10.75 -27.46
N HIS A 407 -22.28 -10.39 -28.73
CA HIS A 407 -21.08 -10.71 -29.52
C HIS A 407 -19.82 -9.94 -29.07
N ALA A 408 -18.65 -10.37 -29.55
CA ALA A 408 -17.40 -9.67 -29.30
C ALA A 408 -17.45 -8.24 -29.86
N GLY A 409 -16.89 -7.29 -29.11
CA GLY A 409 -16.77 -5.89 -29.53
C GLY A 409 -18.04 -5.06 -29.40
N THR A 410 -19.10 -5.55 -28.76
CA THR A 410 -20.33 -4.78 -28.49
C THR A 410 -20.21 -3.80 -27.30
N GLY A 411 -19.07 -3.77 -26.60
CA GLY A 411 -18.80 -2.80 -25.52
C GLY A 411 -18.97 -3.33 -24.09
N LYS A 412 -19.25 -4.63 -23.89
CA LYS A 412 -19.44 -5.27 -22.58
C LYS A 412 -18.43 -4.84 -21.50
N THR A 413 -17.13 -4.99 -21.77
CA THR A 413 -16.07 -4.67 -20.80
C THR A 413 -15.96 -3.16 -20.54
N SER A 414 -16.13 -2.33 -21.57
CA SER A 414 -16.10 -0.86 -21.43
C SER A 414 -17.26 -0.37 -20.56
N ILE A 415 -18.47 -0.85 -20.86
CA ILE A 415 -19.68 -0.52 -20.09
C ILE A 415 -19.59 -1.07 -18.66
N ALA A 416 -19.03 -2.25 -18.44
CA ALA A 416 -18.82 -2.80 -17.09
C ALA A 416 -17.93 -1.89 -16.23
N LYS A 417 -16.84 -1.37 -16.80
CA LYS A 417 -15.94 -0.42 -16.12
C LYS A 417 -16.66 0.88 -15.78
N LEU A 418 -17.38 1.46 -16.74
CA LEU A 418 -18.16 2.69 -16.51
C LEU A 418 -19.27 2.48 -15.47
N PHE A 419 -19.94 1.33 -15.50
CA PHE A 419 -20.97 0.99 -14.53
C PHE A 419 -20.40 0.88 -13.11
N GLY A 420 -19.25 0.22 -12.93
CA GLY A 420 -18.55 0.18 -11.65
C GLY A 420 -18.17 1.58 -11.14
N LYS A 421 -17.62 2.42 -12.02
CA LYS A 421 -17.31 3.82 -11.72
C LYS A 421 -18.56 4.61 -11.33
N ALA A 422 -19.67 4.43 -12.02
CA ALA A 422 -20.95 5.08 -11.72
C ALA A 422 -21.51 4.67 -10.36
N LEU A 423 -21.42 3.39 -9.98
CA LEU A 423 -21.83 2.91 -8.66
C LEU A 423 -20.94 3.48 -7.54
N TYR A 424 -19.63 3.60 -7.78
CA TYR A 424 -18.69 4.22 -6.85
C TYR A 424 -18.97 5.72 -6.66
N GLU A 425 -19.09 6.49 -7.75
CA GLU A 425 -19.42 7.92 -7.72
C GLU A 425 -20.77 8.19 -7.03
N SER A 426 -21.67 7.21 -7.11
CA SER A 426 -22.98 7.24 -6.47
C SER A 426 -22.97 6.84 -4.99
N GLY A 427 -21.83 6.44 -4.43
CA GLY A 427 -21.70 5.97 -3.06
C GLY A 427 -22.31 4.58 -2.79
N VAL A 428 -22.61 3.81 -3.84
CA VAL A 428 -23.14 2.44 -3.73
C VAL A 428 -22.01 1.44 -3.48
N LEU A 429 -20.91 1.58 -4.22
CA LEU A 429 -19.70 0.79 -4.00
C LEU A 429 -18.68 1.61 -3.19
N PRO A 430 -17.98 1.00 -2.22
CA PRO A 430 -17.00 1.71 -1.40
C PRO A 430 -15.71 2.06 -2.18
N THR A 431 -15.42 1.37 -3.29
CA THR A 431 -14.23 1.61 -4.11
C THR A 431 -14.55 1.57 -5.61
N ASN A 432 -13.77 2.28 -6.44
CA ASN A 432 -13.80 2.15 -7.90
C ASN A 432 -12.95 0.96 -8.40
N ARG A 433 -12.89 -0.13 -7.62
CA ARG A 433 -12.06 -1.29 -7.96
C ARG A 433 -12.73 -2.09 -9.08
N PHE A 434 -11.95 -2.48 -10.08
CA PHE A 434 -12.39 -3.32 -11.18
C PHE A 434 -11.39 -4.47 -11.37
N ALA A 435 -11.79 -5.68 -11.01
CA ALA A 435 -11.02 -6.90 -11.25
C ALA A 435 -11.52 -7.58 -12.53
N PHE A 436 -10.59 -8.11 -13.32
CA PHE A 436 -10.89 -8.86 -14.54
C PHE A 436 -10.38 -10.29 -14.37
N ALA A 437 -11.18 -11.26 -14.80
CA ALA A 437 -10.82 -12.67 -14.76
C ALA A 437 -11.35 -13.44 -15.98
N SER A 438 -10.68 -14.53 -16.29
CA SER A 438 -11.07 -15.53 -17.28
C SER A 438 -10.96 -16.94 -16.65
N GLU A 439 -11.39 -18.00 -17.35
CA GLU A 439 -11.31 -19.37 -16.83
C GLU A 439 -9.92 -19.79 -16.35
N PRO A 440 -8.81 -19.52 -17.08
CA PRO A 440 -7.45 -19.79 -16.59
C PRO A 440 -7.08 -19.11 -15.28
N ASP A 441 -7.71 -17.99 -14.94
CA ASP A 441 -7.46 -17.26 -13.69
C ASP A 441 -8.19 -17.89 -12.50
N LEU A 442 -9.27 -18.63 -12.76
CA LEU A 442 -10.13 -19.20 -11.73
C LEU A 442 -9.81 -20.67 -11.47
N VAL A 443 -9.46 -21.42 -12.52
CA VAL A 443 -9.23 -22.87 -12.44
C VAL A 443 -7.74 -23.15 -12.27
N ALA A 444 -7.38 -24.01 -11.31
CA ALA A 444 -6.00 -24.45 -11.09
C ALA A 444 -5.71 -25.77 -11.82
N GLY A 445 -4.43 -26.03 -12.13
CA GLY A 445 -3.99 -27.27 -12.77
C GLY A 445 -3.89 -28.48 -11.83
N TYR A 446 -4.07 -28.29 -10.52
CA TYR A 446 -3.90 -29.33 -9.49
C TYR A 446 -5.11 -29.39 -8.55
N VAL A 447 -5.42 -30.61 -8.08
CA VAL A 447 -6.55 -30.90 -7.17
C VAL A 447 -6.46 -30.07 -5.88
N GLY A 448 -7.59 -29.46 -5.48
CA GLY A 448 -7.74 -28.76 -4.20
C GLY A 448 -7.19 -27.33 -4.17
N GLN A 449 -6.72 -26.79 -5.30
CA GLN A 449 -6.25 -25.41 -5.40
C GLN A 449 -7.26 -24.46 -6.06
N THR A 450 -8.23 -24.99 -6.81
CA THR A 450 -9.18 -24.19 -7.57
C THR A 450 -10.09 -23.37 -6.67
N ALA A 451 -10.57 -23.91 -5.55
CA ALA A 451 -11.38 -23.13 -4.63
C ALA A 451 -10.63 -21.92 -4.06
N GLN A 452 -9.38 -22.11 -3.64
CA GLN A 452 -8.57 -21.02 -3.09
C GLN A 452 -8.24 -19.98 -4.17
N LYS A 453 -7.85 -20.42 -5.36
CA LYS A 453 -7.54 -19.54 -6.50
C LYS A 453 -8.75 -18.69 -6.89
N THR A 454 -9.93 -19.32 -7.02
CA THR A 454 -11.19 -18.62 -7.28
C THR A 454 -11.52 -17.63 -6.18
N LYS A 455 -11.36 -18.04 -4.91
CA LYS A 455 -11.59 -17.16 -3.76
C LYS A 455 -10.68 -15.93 -3.78
N ASP A 456 -9.40 -16.10 -4.07
CA ASP A 456 -8.44 -14.99 -4.12
C ASP A 456 -8.81 -13.98 -5.22
N ILE A 457 -9.22 -14.47 -6.40
CA ILE A 457 -9.71 -13.61 -7.49
C ILE A 457 -10.99 -12.87 -7.10
N VAL A 458 -11.99 -13.55 -6.52
CA VAL A 458 -13.24 -12.90 -6.10
C VAL A 458 -12.98 -11.88 -4.99
N MET A 459 -12.15 -12.23 -4.00
CA MET A 459 -11.78 -11.32 -2.91
C MET A 459 -10.95 -10.13 -3.38
N SER A 460 -10.18 -10.27 -4.47
CA SER A 460 -9.51 -9.13 -5.09
C SER A 460 -10.49 -8.03 -5.51
N ALA A 461 -11.73 -8.40 -5.88
CA ALA A 461 -12.77 -7.47 -6.31
C ALA A 461 -13.62 -6.90 -5.16
N LYS A 462 -13.39 -7.32 -3.90
CA LYS A 462 -14.21 -6.91 -2.75
C LYS A 462 -14.33 -5.39 -2.65
N GLY A 463 -15.55 -4.89 -2.51
CA GLY A 463 -15.84 -3.46 -2.46
C GLY A 463 -15.94 -2.79 -3.83
N GLY A 464 -15.91 -3.56 -4.92
CA GLY A 464 -15.88 -3.08 -6.31
C GLY A 464 -16.59 -4.04 -7.27
N VAL A 465 -16.06 -4.18 -8.49
CA VAL A 465 -16.62 -5.03 -9.55
C VAL A 465 -15.66 -6.14 -9.94
N LEU A 466 -16.14 -7.38 -10.01
CA LEU A 466 -15.48 -8.50 -10.67
C LEU A 466 -16.14 -8.73 -12.03
N PHE A 467 -15.36 -8.68 -13.10
CA PHE A 467 -15.78 -9.02 -14.46
C PHE A 467 -15.14 -10.34 -14.89
N ILE A 468 -15.97 -11.36 -15.14
CA ILE A 468 -15.52 -12.67 -15.62
C ILE A 468 -15.89 -12.79 -17.10
N ASP A 469 -14.88 -12.74 -17.97
CA ASP A 469 -15.09 -12.84 -19.41
C ASP A 469 -15.19 -14.30 -19.88
N GLU A 470 -16.00 -14.51 -20.91
CA GLU A 470 -16.36 -15.84 -21.46
C GLU A 470 -16.68 -16.88 -20.37
N ALA A 471 -17.50 -16.48 -19.38
CA ALA A 471 -17.74 -17.26 -18.16
C ALA A 471 -18.32 -18.67 -18.42
N TYR A 472 -19.00 -18.87 -19.55
CA TYR A 472 -19.51 -20.19 -19.94
C TYR A 472 -18.39 -21.23 -20.17
N SER A 473 -17.14 -20.81 -20.33
CA SER A 473 -15.98 -21.70 -20.40
C SER A 473 -15.75 -22.49 -19.11
N LEU A 474 -16.34 -22.04 -17.99
CA LEU A 474 -16.41 -22.77 -16.73
C LEU A 474 -17.43 -23.92 -16.74
N THR A 475 -18.22 -24.11 -17.79
CA THR A 475 -19.12 -25.26 -17.89
C THR A 475 -18.31 -26.56 -17.84
N PRO A 476 -18.60 -27.50 -16.92
CA PRO A 476 -17.91 -28.79 -16.89
C PRO A 476 -18.17 -29.62 -18.16
N GLU A 477 -17.17 -30.39 -18.60
CA GLU A 477 -17.34 -31.34 -19.72
C GLU A 477 -17.89 -32.69 -19.20
N GLU A 478 -18.63 -33.42 -20.03
CA GLU A 478 -19.18 -34.72 -19.63
C GLU A 478 -18.05 -35.73 -19.33
N GLY A 479 -17.98 -36.19 -18.08
CA GLY A 479 -17.09 -37.28 -17.65
C GLY A 479 -15.73 -36.87 -17.08
N GLN A 480 -15.35 -35.59 -17.09
CA GLN A 480 -14.13 -35.08 -16.44
C GLN A 480 -14.30 -33.64 -15.91
N ASN A 481 -13.67 -33.35 -14.77
CA ASN A 481 -13.37 -32.03 -14.18
C ASN A 481 -14.24 -31.55 -13.01
N SER A 482 -13.90 -32.06 -11.81
CA SER A 482 -14.32 -31.50 -10.52
C SER A 482 -13.90 -30.04 -10.31
N PHE A 483 -12.85 -29.56 -11.00
CA PHE A 483 -12.27 -28.23 -10.76
C PHE A 483 -13.14 -27.08 -11.28
N LYS A 484 -13.74 -27.22 -12.46
CA LYS A 484 -14.61 -26.18 -13.02
C LYS A 484 -15.88 -26.01 -12.18
N GLN A 485 -16.46 -27.12 -11.73
CA GLN A 485 -17.57 -27.10 -10.78
C GLN A 485 -17.17 -26.47 -9.45
N GLU A 486 -15.98 -26.81 -8.93
CA GLU A 486 -15.44 -26.21 -7.70
C GLU A 486 -15.30 -24.68 -7.82
N ALA A 487 -14.87 -24.15 -8.97
CA ALA A 487 -14.84 -22.71 -9.23
C ALA A 487 -16.25 -22.09 -9.24
N ILE A 488 -17.21 -22.72 -9.92
CA ILE A 488 -18.62 -22.27 -9.93
C ILE A 488 -19.19 -22.23 -8.51
N ASP A 489 -19.01 -23.30 -7.74
CA ASP A 489 -19.52 -23.41 -6.38
C ASP A 489 -18.94 -22.32 -5.48
N GLN A 490 -17.66 -21.99 -5.62
CA GLN A 490 -17.04 -20.88 -4.90
C GLN A 490 -17.55 -19.50 -5.35
N ILE A 491 -17.77 -19.27 -6.65
CA ILE A 491 -18.37 -18.02 -7.15
C ILE A 491 -19.76 -17.84 -6.55
N VAL A 492 -20.58 -18.91 -6.52
CA VAL A 492 -21.93 -18.87 -5.95
C VAL A 492 -21.88 -18.56 -4.45
N ALA A 493 -20.99 -19.23 -3.69
CA ALA A 493 -20.85 -19.01 -2.26
C ALA A 493 -20.43 -17.56 -1.95
N LEU A 494 -19.45 -17.02 -2.67
CA LEU A 494 -18.95 -15.65 -2.45
C LEU A 494 -19.88 -14.58 -3.00
N ALA A 495 -20.68 -14.88 -4.04
CA ALA A 495 -21.74 -13.98 -4.49
C ALA A 495 -22.77 -13.74 -3.38
N ASP A 496 -23.11 -14.76 -2.59
CA ASP A 496 -24.01 -14.58 -1.44
C ASP A 496 -23.33 -13.80 -0.29
N GLU A 497 -22.05 -14.08 -0.01
CA GLU A 497 -21.29 -13.45 1.08
C GLU A 497 -21.01 -11.95 0.81
N LEU A 498 -20.66 -11.59 -0.43
CA LEU A 498 -20.22 -10.25 -0.81
C LEU A 498 -21.31 -9.40 -1.50
N ARG A 499 -22.57 -9.86 -1.47
CA ARG A 499 -23.70 -9.24 -2.21
C ARG A 499 -23.96 -7.76 -1.90
N GLU A 500 -23.50 -7.28 -0.74
CA GLU A 500 -23.79 -5.91 -0.26
C GLU A 500 -22.82 -4.87 -0.81
N ASP A 501 -21.55 -5.26 -1.02
CA ASP A 501 -20.47 -4.33 -1.35
C ASP A 501 -19.70 -4.68 -2.63
N THR A 502 -20.07 -5.77 -3.32
CA THR A 502 -19.36 -6.26 -4.51
C THR A 502 -20.33 -6.66 -5.62
N VAL A 503 -20.04 -6.24 -6.85
CA VAL A 503 -20.78 -6.65 -8.05
C VAL A 503 -19.98 -7.69 -8.82
N ILE A 504 -20.63 -8.75 -9.27
CA ILE A 504 -20.03 -9.78 -10.13
C ILE A 504 -20.78 -9.77 -11.45
N ILE A 505 -20.04 -9.61 -12.55
CA ILE A 505 -20.55 -9.56 -13.91
C ILE A 505 -19.99 -10.76 -14.66
N LEU A 506 -20.88 -11.67 -15.09
CA LEU A 506 -20.52 -12.78 -15.96
C LEU A 506 -20.78 -12.37 -17.40
N ALA A 507 -19.75 -12.38 -18.26
CA ALA A 507 -19.87 -11.96 -19.64
C ALA A 507 -19.61 -13.12 -20.61
N GLY A 508 -20.24 -13.03 -21.79
CA GLY A 508 -19.97 -13.95 -22.90
C GLY A 508 -21.00 -13.82 -24.01
N TYR A 509 -20.95 -14.75 -24.98
CA TYR A 509 -21.99 -14.87 -26.00
C TYR A 509 -23.33 -15.30 -25.40
N THR A 510 -24.42 -14.71 -25.90
CA THR A 510 -25.79 -14.86 -25.39
C THR A 510 -26.22 -16.33 -25.27
N ASP A 511 -26.10 -17.12 -26.33
CA ASP A 511 -26.59 -18.50 -26.33
C ASP A 511 -25.76 -19.44 -25.44
N PRO A 512 -24.41 -19.41 -25.47
CA PRO A 512 -23.59 -20.12 -24.48
C PRO A 512 -23.89 -19.72 -23.03
N MET A 513 -24.07 -18.44 -22.74
CA MET A 513 -24.40 -17.96 -21.39
C MET A 513 -25.77 -18.46 -20.91
N LYS A 514 -26.78 -18.53 -21.80
CA LYS A 514 -28.09 -19.11 -21.46
C LYS A 514 -27.95 -20.58 -21.05
N LYS A 515 -27.17 -21.37 -21.81
CA LYS A 515 -26.90 -22.77 -21.48
C LYS A 515 -26.15 -22.92 -20.16
N PHE A 516 -25.15 -22.07 -19.94
CA PHE A 516 -24.34 -22.05 -18.72
C PHE A 516 -25.18 -21.82 -17.46
N LEU A 517 -26.13 -20.89 -17.50
CA LEU A 517 -27.07 -20.67 -16.39
C LEU A 517 -28.05 -21.82 -16.20
N GLN A 518 -28.59 -22.37 -17.30
CA GLN A 518 -29.53 -23.49 -17.23
C GLN A 518 -28.89 -24.73 -16.60
N ALA A 519 -27.58 -24.92 -16.78
CA ALA A 519 -26.84 -26.01 -16.18
C ALA A 519 -26.57 -25.82 -14.66
N ASN A 520 -26.70 -24.60 -14.11
CA ASN A 520 -26.30 -24.27 -12.74
C ASN A 520 -27.37 -23.44 -12.03
N GLU A 521 -28.27 -24.09 -11.28
CA GLU A 521 -29.32 -23.42 -10.50
C GLU A 521 -28.77 -22.41 -9.47
N GLY A 522 -27.58 -22.67 -8.94
CA GLY A 522 -26.84 -21.77 -8.06
C GLY A 522 -26.58 -20.41 -8.71
N LEU A 523 -26.06 -20.39 -9.94
CA LEU A 523 -25.80 -19.15 -10.68
C LEU A 523 -27.12 -18.48 -11.08
N ALA A 524 -28.08 -19.24 -11.62
CA ALA A 524 -29.37 -18.69 -12.07
C ALA A 524 -30.14 -17.96 -10.96
N SER A 525 -30.00 -18.41 -9.71
CA SER A 525 -30.67 -17.77 -8.56
C SER A 525 -30.02 -16.47 -8.07
N ARG A 526 -28.69 -16.29 -8.23
CA ARG A 526 -27.96 -15.10 -7.76
C ARG A 526 -27.80 -14.02 -8.85
N PHE A 527 -27.70 -14.44 -10.11
CA PHE A 527 -27.46 -13.58 -11.27
C PHE A 527 -28.75 -13.36 -12.06
N LYS A 528 -29.68 -12.59 -11.49
CA LYS A 528 -31.01 -12.37 -12.08
C LYS A 528 -31.06 -11.28 -13.14
N ASN A 529 -30.11 -10.34 -13.11
CA ASN A 529 -30.07 -9.23 -14.05
C ASN A 529 -29.38 -9.69 -15.33
N TRP A 530 -30.12 -9.72 -16.44
CA TRP A 530 -29.59 -10.05 -17.75
C TRP A 530 -29.58 -8.81 -18.64
N ILE A 531 -28.40 -8.42 -19.11
CA ILE A 531 -28.20 -7.27 -19.99
C ILE A 531 -27.72 -7.77 -21.34
N GLU A 532 -28.56 -7.59 -22.36
CA GLU A 532 -28.26 -7.97 -23.74
C GLU A 532 -27.62 -6.81 -24.49
N PHE A 533 -26.41 -7.04 -25.00
CA PHE A 533 -25.64 -6.11 -25.81
C PHE A 533 -25.86 -6.42 -27.30
N PRO A 534 -26.69 -5.63 -28.02
CA PRO A 534 -26.90 -5.82 -29.44
C PRO A 534 -25.62 -5.51 -30.24
N ASP A 535 -25.57 -6.03 -31.46
CA ASP A 535 -24.57 -5.62 -32.45
C ASP A 535 -24.82 -4.18 -32.89
N TYR A 536 -23.75 -3.46 -33.25
CA TYR A 536 -23.87 -2.08 -33.73
C TYR A 536 -24.39 -2.05 -35.16
N SER A 537 -25.27 -1.08 -35.42
CA SER A 537 -25.65 -0.66 -36.77
C SER A 537 -24.45 -0.06 -37.53
N LEU A 538 -24.57 0.03 -38.85
CA LEU A 538 -23.53 0.64 -39.69
C LEU A 538 -23.27 2.10 -39.29
N GLU A 539 -24.33 2.85 -38.99
CA GLU A 539 -24.26 4.24 -38.57
C GLU A 539 -23.51 4.40 -37.24
N GLU A 540 -23.75 3.51 -36.28
CA GLU A 540 -23.03 3.47 -35.00
C GLU A 540 -21.56 3.07 -35.20
N LEU A 541 -21.27 2.11 -36.09
CA LEU A 541 -19.91 1.72 -36.41
C LEU A 541 -19.08 2.86 -37.03
N ILE A 542 -19.70 3.68 -37.88
CA ILE A 542 -19.07 4.88 -38.45
C ILE A 542 -18.77 5.91 -37.35
N GLN A 543 -19.68 6.11 -36.40
CA GLN A 543 -19.42 6.99 -35.26
C GLN A 543 -18.27 6.45 -34.39
N ILE A 544 -18.22 5.13 -34.17
CA ILE A 544 -17.12 4.49 -33.44
C ILE A 544 -15.79 4.68 -34.18
N LEU A 545 -15.79 4.58 -35.52
CA LEU A 545 -14.62 4.82 -36.36
C LEU A 545 -14.07 6.24 -36.17
N ASP A 546 -14.93 7.25 -36.25
CA ASP A 546 -14.56 8.66 -36.04
C ASP A 546 -13.97 8.89 -34.63
N ILE A 547 -14.57 8.33 -33.59
CA ILE A 547 -14.03 8.42 -32.22
C ILE A 547 -12.65 7.76 -32.12
N ASN A 548 -12.47 6.56 -32.68
CA ASN A 548 -11.17 5.87 -32.62
C ASN A 548 -10.08 6.65 -33.35
N LEU A 549 -10.39 7.26 -34.51
CA LEU A 549 -9.44 8.10 -35.25
C LEU A 549 -9.04 9.34 -34.43
N LYS A 550 -10.03 10.04 -33.83
CA LYS A 550 -9.78 11.21 -32.97
C LYS A 550 -8.95 10.86 -31.74
N GLN A 551 -9.22 9.72 -31.09
CA GLN A 551 -8.45 9.25 -29.93
C GLN A 551 -6.99 8.94 -30.27
N GLN A 552 -6.72 8.50 -31.50
CA GLN A 552 -5.36 8.26 -32.00
C GLN A 552 -4.69 9.53 -32.53
N GLY A 553 -5.33 10.69 -32.41
CA GLY A 553 -4.80 11.98 -32.90
C GLY A 553 -4.69 12.03 -34.42
N ILE A 554 -5.48 11.22 -35.14
CA ILE A 554 -5.41 11.14 -36.59
C ILE A 554 -6.18 12.30 -37.22
N ILE A 555 -5.54 12.93 -38.21
CA ILE A 555 -6.12 14.02 -39.00
C ILE A 555 -6.33 13.51 -40.43
N ILE A 556 -7.55 13.70 -40.94
CA ILE A 556 -7.94 13.33 -42.30
C ILE A 556 -8.53 14.57 -42.95
N SER A 557 -8.05 14.90 -44.15
CA SER A 557 -8.54 16.05 -44.92
C SER A 557 -10.01 15.87 -45.30
N GLU A 558 -10.75 16.96 -45.54
CA GLU A 558 -12.16 16.88 -45.98
C GLU A 558 -12.31 15.99 -47.24
N HIS A 559 -11.35 16.07 -48.16
CA HIS A 559 -11.35 15.23 -49.37
C HIS A 559 -11.15 13.74 -49.04
N ASP A 560 -10.23 13.41 -48.15
CA ASP A 560 -9.92 12.02 -47.79
C ASP A 560 -10.99 11.39 -46.87
N GLN A 561 -11.82 12.20 -46.20
CA GLN A 561 -12.94 11.71 -45.39
C GLN A 561 -14.02 11.02 -46.23
N GLU A 562 -14.32 11.54 -47.42
CA GLU A 562 -15.25 10.90 -48.35
C GLU A 562 -14.72 9.52 -48.80
N VAL A 563 -13.41 9.45 -49.10
CA VAL A 563 -12.72 8.21 -49.49
C VAL A 563 -12.70 7.20 -48.34
N LEU A 564 -12.49 7.65 -47.10
CA LEU A 564 -12.56 6.79 -45.92
C LEU A 564 -13.94 6.16 -45.76
N LEU A 565 -15.01 6.96 -45.90
CA LEU A 565 -16.37 6.46 -45.76
C LEU A 565 -16.73 5.46 -46.87
N GLU A 566 -16.39 5.76 -48.12
CA GLU A 566 -16.59 4.84 -49.26
C GLU A 566 -15.83 3.53 -49.04
N SER A 567 -14.55 3.62 -48.68
CA SER A 567 -13.69 2.48 -48.40
C SER A 567 -14.24 1.61 -47.28
N PHE A 568 -14.65 2.23 -46.17
CA PHE A 568 -15.22 1.51 -45.03
C PHE A 568 -16.55 0.85 -45.39
N LEU A 569 -17.40 1.47 -46.19
CA LEU A 569 -18.65 0.86 -46.68
C LEU A 569 -18.36 -0.38 -47.55
N ASN A 570 -17.37 -0.30 -48.42
CA ASN A 570 -16.96 -1.44 -49.23
C ASN A 570 -16.45 -2.58 -48.33
N VAL A 571 -15.58 -2.29 -47.37
CA VAL A 571 -15.06 -3.26 -46.39
C VAL A 571 -16.19 -3.88 -45.58
N TYR A 572 -17.12 -3.06 -45.08
CA TYR A 572 -18.29 -3.52 -44.33
C TYR A 572 -19.12 -4.50 -45.15
N ASN A 573 -19.50 -4.11 -46.38
CA ASN A 573 -20.30 -4.95 -47.28
C ASN A 573 -19.57 -6.27 -47.57
N CYS A 574 -18.28 -6.23 -47.86
CA CYS A 574 -17.46 -7.42 -48.09
C CYS A 574 -17.53 -8.40 -46.91
N LEU A 575 -17.37 -7.89 -45.68
CA LEU A 575 -17.37 -8.70 -44.46
C LEU A 575 -18.75 -9.21 -44.05
N THR A 576 -19.84 -8.54 -44.47
CA THR A 576 -21.23 -8.95 -44.15
C THR A 576 -21.90 -9.81 -45.23
N ASN A 577 -21.37 -9.85 -46.46
CA ASN A 577 -21.99 -10.47 -47.64
C ASN A 577 -22.28 -11.99 -47.53
N ASN A 578 -21.81 -12.69 -46.50
CA ASN A 578 -22.11 -14.11 -46.24
C ASN A 578 -23.44 -14.36 -45.51
N GLY A 579 -24.43 -13.48 -45.70
CA GLY A 579 -25.76 -13.59 -45.07
C GLY A 579 -25.80 -13.19 -43.59
N GLN A 580 -24.77 -12.49 -43.09
CA GLN A 580 -24.76 -11.94 -41.74
C GLN A 580 -25.40 -10.56 -41.74
N THR A 581 -26.25 -10.28 -40.75
CA THR A 581 -26.92 -8.97 -40.60
C THR A 581 -26.08 -7.97 -39.80
N TYR A 582 -24.86 -8.34 -39.39
CA TYR A 582 -23.99 -7.54 -38.53
C TYR A 582 -22.51 -7.77 -38.84
N LEU A 583 -21.66 -6.82 -38.44
CA LEU A 583 -20.20 -6.92 -38.59
C LEU A 583 -19.59 -7.78 -37.48
N LYS A 584 -19.07 -8.95 -37.82
CA LYS A 584 -18.38 -9.82 -36.86
C LYS A 584 -17.24 -9.05 -36.18
N GLY A 585 -17.26 -9.03 -34.84
CA GLY A 585 -16.27 -8.31 -34.02
C GLY A 585 -16.63 -6.85 -33.72
N ASN A 586 -17.66 -6.27 -34.34
CA ASN A 586 -18.19 -4.94 -34.00
C ASN A 586 -17.08 -3.88 -33.84
N GLY A 587 -17.04 -3.15 -32.73
CA GLY A 587 -16.03 -2.13 -32.46
C GLY A 587 -14.59 -2.66 -32.39
N ARG A 588 -14.38 -3.97 -32.17
CA ARG A 588 -13.03 -4.57 -32.28
C ARG A 588 -12.54 -4.54 -33.72
N THR A 589 -13.42 -4.80 -34.68
CA THR A 589 -13.10 -4.73 -36.12
C THR A 589 -12.78 -3.30 -36.53
N ILE A 590 -13.52 -2.32 -36.01
CA ILE A 590 -13.21 -0.89 -36.21
C ILE A 590 -11.82 -0.53 -35.69
N ARG A 591 -11.48 -0.98 -34.48
CA ARG A 591 -10.15 -0.75 -33.90
C ARG A 591 -9.04 -1.36 -34.77
N ASN A 592 -9.24 -2.57 -35.28
CA ASN A 592 -8.28 -3.23 -36.17
C ASN A 592 -8.15 -2.47 -37.51
N TYR A 593 -9.26 -2.00 -38.07
CA TYR A 593 -9.26 -1.19 -39.29
C TYR A 593 -8.47 0.13 -39.10
N VAL A 594 -8.68 0.83 -37.97
CA VAL A 594 -7.88 2.04 -37.62
C VAL A 594 -6.40 1.71 -37.44
N GLN A 595 -6.06 0.59 -36.79
CA GLN A 595 -4.67 0.15 -36.67
C GLN A 595 -4.03 -0.12 -38.03
N ASP A 596 -4.76 -0.74 -38.95
CA ASP A 596 -4.29 -1.00 -40.30
C ASP A 596 -4.06 0.31 -41.08
N LEU A 597 -4.93 1.31 -40.91
CA LEU A 597 -4.74 2.65 -41.48
C LEU A 597 -3.45 3.30 -40.95
N ILE A 598 -3.26 3.29 -39.63
CA ILE A 598 -2.07 3.85 -38.97
C ILE A 598 -0.80 3.12 -39.44
N GLN A 599 -0.82 1.80 -39.46
CA GLN A 599 0.32 0.99 -39.92
C GLN A 599 0.66 1.28 -41.38
N THR A 600 -0.35 1.42 -42.24
CA THR A 600 -0.16 1.71 -43.67
C THR A 600 0.45 3.09 -43.88
N ARG A 601 -0.03 4.10 -43.13
CA ARG A 601 0.57 5.44 -43.07
C ARG A 601 2.04 5.37 -42.66
N ASP A 602 2.35 4.64 -41.58
CA ASP A 602 3.73 4.54 -41.06
C ASP A 602 4.67 3.91 -42.08
N VAL A 603 4.22 2.87 -42.80
CA VAL A 603 4.98 2.26 -43.90
C VAL A 603 5.21 3.26 -45.04
N ARG A 604 4.17 4.01 -45.45
CA ARG A 604 4.29 5.06 -46.48
C ARG A 604 5.30 6.12 -46.07
N ILE A 605 5.16 6.70 -44.88
CA ILE A 605 6.07 7.70 -44.33
C ILE A 605 7.50 7.14 -44.32
N ASN A 606 7.72 5.98 -43.71
CA ASN A 606 9.06 5.39 -43.65
C ASN A 606 9.68 5.13 -45.05
N SER A 607 8.87 4.82 -46.06
CA SER A 607 9.35 4.60 -47.43
C SER A 607 9.73 5.87 -48.20
N GLN A 608 9.14 7.01 -47.83
CA GLN A 608 9.35 8.31 -48.49
C GLN A 608 10.45 9.14 -47.82
N PHE A 609 10.83 8.79 -46.59
CA PHE A 609 11.82 9.51 -45.81
C PHE A 609 13.23 8.93 -45.98
N SER A 610 14.08 9.66 -46.70
CA SER A 610 15.52 9.36 -46.77
C SER A 610 16.42 10.50 -46.31
N ASN A 611 15.95 11.76 -46.17
CA ASN A 611 16.81 12.92 -45.81
C ASN A 611 16.06 14.19 -45.31
N MET A 612 14.90 14.09 -44.66
CA MET A 612 14.16 15.27 -44.14
C MET A 612 13.68 15.06 -42.69
N GLU A 613 13.54 16.15 -41.93
CA GLU A 613 12.95 16.12 -40.59
C GLU A 613 11.42 15.91 -40.68
N LEU A 614 10.91 14.96 -39.89
CA LEU A 614 9.47 14.67 -39.77
C LEU A 614 8.79 15.74 -38.92
N THR A 615 7.64 16.25 -39.38
CA THR A 615 6.77 17.12 -38.59
C THR A 615 5.72 16.31 -37.83
N ASN A 616 5.12 16.93 -36.80
CA ASN A 616 4.00 16.31 -36.09
C ASN A 616 2.79 16.09 -37.01
N ASP A 617 2.56 16.98 -37.98
CA ASP A 617 1.45 16.86 -38.94
C ASP A 617 1.63 15.62 -39.82
N ASP A 618 2.86 15.34 -40.27
CA ASP A 618 3.18 14.14 -41.06
C ASP A 618 2.81 12.86 -40.29
N LEU A 619 3.10 12.83 -38.99
CA LEU A 619 2.82 11.70 -38.10
C LEU A 619 1.34 11.58 -37.70
N GLN A 620 0.51 12.56 -38.02
CA GLN A 620 -0.93 12.56 -37.71
C GLN A 620 -1.80 12.34 -38.95
N GLN A 621 -1.29 12.65 -40.15
CA GLN A 621 -2.10 12.65 -41.37
C GLN A 621 -2.25 11.27 -42.01
N ILE A 622 -3.49 10.87 -42.28
CA ILE A 622 -3.83 9.72 -43.14
C ILE A 622 -4.47 10.25 -44.42
N ASN A 623 -4.03 9.75 -45.58
CA ASN A 623 -4.50 10.19 -46.90
C ASN A 623 -5.19 9.05 -47.67
N SER A 624 -5.75 9.38 -48.85
CA SER A 624 -6.41 8.43 -49.75
C SER A 624 -5.57 7.21 -50.16
N GLU A 625 -4.24 7.33 -50.26
CA GLU A 625 -3.38 6.20 -50.63
C GLU A 625 -3.36 5.14 -49.52
N ASP A 626 -3.27 5.59 -48.27
CA ASP A 626 -3.28 4.71 -47.09
C ASP A 626 -4.64 4.00 -46.98
N ILE A 627 -5.73 4.76 -47.16
CA ILE A 627 -7.11 4.24 -47.07
C ILE A 627 -7.37 3.13 -48.11
N ARG A 628 -7.01 3.38 -49.37
CA ARG A 628 -7.24 2.40 -50.46
C ARG A 628 -6.42 1.12 -50.30
N LYS A 629 -5.18 1.23 -49.81
CA LYS A 629 -4.36 0.05 -49.50
C LYS A 629 -4.98 -0.83 -48.42
N VAL A 630 -5.57 -0.21 -47.39
CA VAL A 630 -6.30 -0.96 -46.37
C VAL A 630 -7.55 -1.60 -46.96
N GLU A 631 -8.31 -0.91 -47.81
CA GLU A 631 -9.44 -1.51 -48.53
C GLU A 631 -9.05 -2.78 -49.29
N GLU A 632 -8.00 -2.70 -50.12
CA GLU A 632 -7.48 -3.83 -50.90
C GLU A 632 -7.12 -5.02 -49.98
N LYS A 633 -6.50 -4.75 -48.83
CA LYS A 633 -6.18 -5.77 -47.82
C LYS A 633 -7.42 -6.52 -47.32
N TYR A 634 -8.53 -5.84 -47.10
CA TYR A 634 -9.78 -6.48 -46.65
C TYR A 634 -10.57 -7.12 -47.81
N MET A 635 -10.39 -6.65 -49.04
CA MET A 635 -11.05 -7.21 -50.23
C MET A 635 -10.39 -8.49 -50.77
N HIS A 636 -9.15 -8.77 -50.35
CA HIS A 636 -8.36 -9.91 -50.84
C HIS A 636 -8.18 -11.03 -49.80
N ASN A 637 -8.68 -10.83 -48.59
CA ASN A 637 -8.78 -11.85 -47.53
C ASN A 637 -10.23 -12.31 -47.39
#